data_AF-A0A3D9EA56-F1
#
_entry.id   AF-A0A3D9EA56-F1
#
_cell.length_a   1.000
_cell.length_b   1.000
_cell.length_c   1.000
_cell.angle_alpha   90.00
_cell.angle_beta   90.00
_cell.angle_gamma   90.00
#
_symmetry.space_group_name_H-M   'P 1'
#
loop_
_entity.id
_entity.type
_entity.pdbx_description
1 polymer ?
#
loop_
_entity_poly.entity_id
_entity_poly.type
_entity_poly.pdbx_seq_one_letter_code
_entity_poly.pdbx_strand_id
1 'polypeptide(L)'
;MAEPSRIDARGPRFAASITAVLLLLATVLALVGISTRRGAVGFPAAGGVAVSPDMWALPAASFTERVSDPGFLLLLIVALLFVWGVAWPRTAPWGALYRRIVQPRLAPPTEFEDPRPPRFAQGVGLFVTAVGLLLHLAGVPWALPIAAAMAFVAAFLNAAFGLCLGCQLYLVLQRAGLVGRRGPAAA
;
A
#
# COMPACT_ATOMS: atom_id res chain seq x y z
N MET A 1 -7.56 21.27 17.01
CA MET A 1 -6.93 20.50 18.11
C MET A 1 -5.56 20.00 17.65
N ALA A 2 -4.48 20.59 18.16
CA ALA A 2 -3.11 20.41 17.66
C ALA A 2 -2.69 18.94 17.56
N GLU A 3 -2.00 18.59 16.48
CA GLU A 3 -1.42 17.27 16.28
C GLU A 3 -0.29 17.03 17.29
N PRO A 4 -0.20 15.85 17.93
CA PRO A 4 0.88 15.58 18.88
C PRO A 4 2.25 15.79 18.22
N SER A 5 3.16 16.45 18.93
CA SER A 5 4.50 16.78 18.42
C SER A 5 5.39 15.56 18.22
N ARG A 6 5.07 14.44 18.88
CA ARG A 6 5.79 13.16 18.81
C ARG A 6 4.82 11.99 19.00
N ILE A 7 5.14 10.85 18.39
CA ILE A 7 4.40 9.59 18.51
C ILE A 7 5.34 8.45 18.93
N ASP A 8 4.80 7.42 19.58
CA ASP A 8 5.53 6.18 19.92
C ASP A 8 5.94 5.43 18.64
N ALA A 9 7.24 5.22 18.43
CA ALA A 9 7.79 4.59 17.21
C ALA A 9 7.33 3.13 17.02
N ARG A 10 6.91 2.45 18.09
CA ARG A 10 6.38 1.08 18.03
C ARG A 10 5.02 1.01 17.34
N GLY A 11 4.24 2.11 17.36
CA GLY A 11 2.91 2.17 16.73
C GLY A 11 2.96 2.00 15.21
N PRO A 12 3.73 2.81 14.48
CA PRO A 12 3.95 2.63 13.04
C PRO A 12 4.49 1.23 12.67
N ARG A 13 5.42 0.67 13.44
CA ARG A 13 5.96 -0.69 13.21
C ARG A 13 4.89 -1.77 13.35
N PHE A 14 4.03 -1.66 14.36
CA PHE A 14 2.89 -2.55 14.55
C PHE A 14 1.86 -2.44 13.41
N ALA A 15 1.54 -1.22 12.97
CA ALA A 15 0.65 -1.04 11.83
C ALA A 15 1.26 -1.64 10.55
N ALA A 16 2.59 -1.52 10.37
CA ALA A 16 3.30 -2.08 9.23
C ALA A 16 3.31 -3.61 9.23
N SER A 17 3.40 -4.30 10.38
CA SER A 17 3.37 -5.76 10.42
C SER A 17 2.03 -6.33 9.94
N ILE A 18 0.91 -5.76 10.41
CA ILE A 18 -0.42 -6.13 9.93
C ILE A 18 -0.55 -5.83 8.42
N THR A 19 -0.12 -4.65 8.01
CA THR A 19 -0.18 -4.23 6.59
C THR A 19 0.67 -5.14 5.70
N ALA A 20 1.84 -5.56 6.16
CA ALA A 20 2.72 -6.48 5.44
C ALA A 20 2.06 -7.86 5.23
N VAL A 21 1.35 -8.38 6.24
CA VAL A 21 0.59 -9.64 6.11
C VAL A 21 -0.51 -9.48 5.05
N LEU A 22 -1.29 -8.40 5.10
CA LEU A 22 -2.34 -8.14 4.11
C LEU A 22 -1.77 -8.01 2.69
N LEU A 23 -0.65 -7.30 2.54
CA LEU A 23 0.00 -7.11 1.24
C LEU A 23 0.66 -8.39 0.71
N LEU A 24 1.19 -9.25 1.58
CA LEU A 24 1.69 -10.57 1.20
C LEU A 24 0.54 -11.42 0.65
N LEU A 25 -0.59 -11.47 1.37
CA LEU A 25 -1.79 -12.17 0.90
C LEU A 25 -2.31 -11.58 -0.41
N ALA A 26 -2.34 -10.26 -0.54
CA ALA A 26 -2.75 -9.59 -1.78
C ALA A 26 -1.83 -9.95 -2.95
N THR A 27 -0.52 -10.04 -2.70
CA THR A 27 0.48 -10.43 -3.70
C THR A 27 0.25 -11.87 -4.17
N VAL A 28 0.07 -12.81 -3.23
CA VAL A 28 -0.20 -14.22 -3.56
C VAL A 28 -1.51 -14.36 -4.34
N LEU A 29 -2.59 -13.70 -3.88
CA LEU A 29 -3.87 -13.73 -4.58
C LEU A 29 -3.78 -13.11 -5.98
N ALA A 30 -3.04 -12.00 -6.14
CA ALA A 30 -2.84 -11.36 -7.44
C ALA A 30 -1.96 -12.19 -8.40
N LEU A 31 -1.03 -12.99 -7.86
CA LEU A 31 -0.20 -13.92 -8.64
C LEU A 31 -0.96 -15.15 -9.13
N VAL A 32 -1.99 -15.60 -8.40
CA VAL A 32 -2.87 -16.72 -8.80
C VAL A 32 -4.13 -16.23 -9.55
N GLY A 33 -4.40 -14.93 -9.47
CA GLY A 33 -5.56 -14.27 -10.06
C GLY A 33 -5.48 -14.05 -11.58
N ILE A 34 -6.44 -13.28 -12.10
CA ILE A 34 -6.55 -13.03 -13.54
C ILE A 34 -5.43 -12.11 -14.07
N SER A 35 -4.74 -11.39 -13.19
CA SER A 35 -3.68 -10.43 -13.51
C SER A 35 -2.43 -11.07 -14.13
N THR A 36 -2.18 -12.36 -13.88
CA THR A 36 -1.04 -13.15 -14.39
C THR A 36 -1.48 -14.34 -15.24
N ARG A 37 -2.79 -14.53 -15.44
CA ARG A 37 -3.33 -15.66 -16.18
C ARG A 37 -3.05 -15.51 -17.68
N ARG A 38 -2.56 -16.58 -18.30
CA ARG A 38 -2.45 -16.73 -19.75
C ARG A 38 -3.61 -17.54 -20.33
N GLY A 39 -3.84 -17.38 -21.62
CA GLY A 39 -4.94 -17.98 -22.36
C GLY A 39 -6.10 -17.01 -22.51
N ALA A 40 -6.37 -16.59 -23.75
CA ALA A 40 -7.51 -15.74 -24.09
C ALA A 40 -8.17 -16.18 -25.40
N VAL A 41 -9.47 -15.95 -25.48
CA VAL A 41 -10.26 -16.05 -26.73
C VAL A 41 -10.42 -14.64 -27.27
N GLY A 42 -9.99 -14.41 -28.50
CA GLY A 42 -10.06 -13.13 -29.19
C GLY A 42 -10.88 -13.21 -30.48
N PHE A 43 -11.43 -12.07 -30.87
CA PHE A 43 -12.16 -11.89 -32.13
C PHE A 43 -11.37 -10.88 -32.98
N PRO A 44 -10.35 -11.33 -33.73
CA PRO A 44 -9.50 -10.43 -34.50
C PRO A 44 -10.29 -9.72 -35.60
N ALA A 45 -9.85 -8.52 -35.99
CA ALA A 45 -10.50 -7.73 -37.04
C ALA A 45 -10.56 -8.44 -38.40
N ALA A 46 -9.67 -9.41 -38.63
CA ALA A 46 -9.69 -10.28 -39.81
C ALA A 46 -10.84 -11.30 -39.82
N GLY A 47 -11.63 -11.40 -38.74
CA GLY A 47 -12.74 -12.35 -38.58
C GLY A 47 -12.34 -13.66 -37.90
N GLY A 48 -13.35 -14.38 -37.40
CA GLY A 48 -13.19 -15.69 -36.74
C GLY A 48 -12.99 -15.63 -35.22
N VAL A 49 -12.71 -16.79 -34.64
CA VAL A 49 -12.40 -16.98 -33.21
C VAL A 49 -10.95 -17.44 -33.12
N ALA A 50 -10.11 -16.66 -32.45
CA ALA A 50 -8.73 -17.04 -32.17
C ALA A 50 -8.59 -17.43 -30.70
N VAL A 51 -8.10 -18.63 -30.42
CA VAL A 51 -7.72 -19.06 -29.07
C VAL A 51 -6.21 -19.03 -29.00
N SER A 52 -5.65 -18.17 -28.16
CA SER A 52 -4.20 -18.03 -28.03
C SER A 52 -3.77 -18.35 -26.60
N PRO A 53 -2.99 -19.42 -26.39
CA PRO A 53 -2.50 -19.79 -25.06
C PRO A 53 -1.49 -18.76 -24.52
N ASP A 54 -0.82 -18.02 -25.39
CA ASP A 54 0.22 -17.05 -25.01
C ASP A 54 -0.31 -15.65 -24.72
N MET A 55 -1.57 -15.36 -25.08
CA MET A 55 -2.18 -14.07 -24.75
C MET A 55 -2.51 -13.99 -23.27
N TRP A 56 -2.32 -12.81 -22.68
CA TRP A 56 -2.78 -12.54 -21.32
C TRP A 56 -4.32 -12.49 -21.29
N ALA A 57 -4.94 -13.07 -20.27
CA ALA A 57 -6.39 -13.11 -20.12
C ALA A 57 -6.97 -11.74 -19.73
N LEU A 58 -6.22 -10.95 -18.96
CA LEU A 58 -6.69 -9.72 -18.34
C LEU A 58 -7.24 -8.66 -19.35
N PRO A 59 -6.59 -8.35 -20.50
CA PRO A 59 -7.10 -7.39 -21.47
C PRO A 59 -8.44 -7.79 -22.09
N ALA A 60 -8.71 -9.09 -22.22
CA ALA A 60 -9.97 -9.62 -22.75
C ALA A 60 -11.06 -9.78 -21.68
N ALA A 61 -10.68 -9.78 -20.39
CA ALA A 61 -11.62 -9.88 -19.28
C ALA A 61 -12.54 -8.67 -19.21
N SER A 62 -13.81 -8.93 -18.90
CA SER A 62 -14.81 -7.90 -18.61
C SER A 62 -14.44 -7.09 -17.36
N PHE A 63 -15.01 -5.90 -17.24
CA PHE A 63 -14.79 -5.05 -16.07
C PHE A 63 -15.16 -5.75 -14.75
N THR A 64 -16.29 -6.48 -14.74
CA THR A 64 -16.76 -7.22 -13.57
C THR A 64 -15.76 -8.29 -13.14
N GLU A 65 -15.20 -9.05 -14.09
CA GLU A 65 -14.17 -10.05 -13.78
C GLU A 65 -12.94 -9.40 -13.16
N ARG A 66 -12.47 -8.27 -13.69
CA ARG A 66 -11.31 -7.53 -13.16
C ARG A 66 -11.53 -7.05 -11.73
N VAL A 67 -12.72 -6.51 -11.43
CA VAL A 67 -13.07 -6.00 -10.09
C VAL A 67 -13.33 -7.14 -9.09
N SER A 68 -13.88 -8.26 -9.56
CA SER A 68 -14.14 -9.43 -8.71
C SER A 68 -12.90 -10.25 -8.38
N ASP A 69 -11.74 -9.94 -8.97
CA ASP A 69 -10.49 -10.62 -8.68
C ASP A 69 -10.14 -10.50 -7.17
N PRO A 70 -9.91 -11.62 -6.45
CA PRO A 70 -9.65 -11.56 -5.02
C PRO A 70 -8.41 -10.74 -4.65
N GLY A 71 -7.37 -10.75 -5.49
CA GLY A 71 -6.19 -9.91 -5.30
C GLY A 71 -6.51 -8.43 -5.44
N PHE A 72 -7.35 -8.07 -6.42
CA PHE A 72 -7.84 -6.71 -6.61
C PHE A 72 -8.61 -6.22 -5.39
N LEU A 73 -9.57 -7.01 -4.90
CA LEU A 73 -10.40 -6.65 -3.75
C LEU A 73 -9.57 -6.45 -2.48
N LEU A 74 -8.60 -7.34 -2.22
CA LEU A 74 -7.75 -7.20 -1.04
C LEU A 74 -6.83 -5.99 -1.14
N LEU A 75 -6.23 -5.74 -2.32
CA LEU A 75 -5.40 -4.55 -2.53
C LEU A 75 -6.22 -3.26 -2.44
N LEU A 76 -7.47 -3.28 -2.90
CA LEU A 76 -8.42 -2.17 -2.73
C LEU A 76 -8.68 -1.88 -1.25
N ILE A 77 -8.92 -2.91 -0.43
CA ILE A 77 -9.06 -2.74 1.03
C ILE A 77 -7.80 -2.10 1.61
N VAL A 78 -6.61 -2.57 1.23
CA VAL A 78 -5.34 -1.99 1.68
C VAL A 78 -5.20 -0.52 1.24
N ALA A 79 -5.57 -0.19 0.00
CA ALA A 79 -5.56 1.18 -0.49
C ALA A 79 -6.51 2.07 0.32
N LEU A 80 -7.72 1.60 0.66
CA LEU A 80 -8.65 2.32 1.53
C LEU A 80 -8.10 2.51 2.95
N LEU A 81 -7.36 1.53 3.49
CA LEU A 81 -6.65 1.68 4.76
C LEU A 81 -5.55 2.75 4.68
N PHE A 82 -4.84 2.85 3.55
CA PHE A 82 -3.88 3.95 3.32
C PHE A 82 -4.59 5.30 3.21
N VAL A 83 -5.71 5.40 2.48
CA VAL A 83 -6.55 6.62 2.43
C VAL A 83 -6.94 7.04 3.85
N TRP A 84 -7.43 6.10 4.66
CA TRP A 84 -7.79 6.37 6.05
C TRP A 84 -6.59 6.84 6.88
N GLY A 85 -5.43 6.21 6.69
CA GLY A 85 -4.19 6.60 7.36
C GLY A 85 -3.72 8.01 7.01
N VAL A 86 -3.91 8.45 5.77
CA VAL A 86 -3.55 9.79 5.30
C VAL A 86 -4.57 10.84 5.75
N ALA A 87 -5.87 10.57 5.57
CA ALA A 87 -6.94 11.53 5.84
C ALA A 87 -7.30 11.64 7.32
N TRP A 88 -7.35 10.51 8.05
CA TRP A 88 -7.71 10.45 9.47
C TRP A 88 -6.71 9.62 10.30
N PRO A 89 -5.44 10.05 10.38
CA PRO A 89 -4.36 9.33 11.07
C PRO A 89 -4.66 9.03 12.55
N ARG A 90 -5.46 9.87 13.21
CA ARG A 90 -5.88 9.64 14.60
C ARG A 90 -6.83 8.45 14.74
N THR A 91 -7.69 8.19 13.76
CA THR A 91 -8.66 7.08 13.81
C THR A 91 -8.25 5.90 12.94
N ALA A 92 -7.08 5.97 12.30
CA ALA A 92 -6.53 4.89 11.49
C ALA A 92 -6.56 3.57 12.28
N PRO A 93 -7.17 2.51 11.72
CA PRO A 93 -7.61 1.33 12.48
C PRO A 93 -6.46 0.63 13.21
N TRP A 94 -5.32 0.42 12.55
CA TRP A 94 -4.17 -0.25 13.18
C TRP A 94 -3.49 0.62 14.24
N GLY A 95 -3.45 1.95 14.04
CA GLY A 95 -2.95 2.88 15.04
C GLY A 95 -3.87 2.95 16.27
N ALA A 96 -5.19 2.93 16.05
CA ALA A 96 -6.18 2.86 17.13
C ALA A 96 -6.10 1.54 17.90
N LEU A 97 -5.93 0.43 17.18
CA LEU A 97 -5.72 -0.90 17.75
C LEU A 97 -4.47 -0.95 18.63
N TYR A 98 -3.34 -0.43 18.13
CA TYR A 98 -2.10 -0.34 18.90
C TYR A 98 -2.32 0.43 20.19
N ARG A 99 -2.85 1.67 20.13
CA ARG A 99 -3.00 2.52 21.31
C ARG A 99 -4.00 1.98 22.34
N ARG A 100 -5.05 1.29 21.88
CA ARG A 100 -6.11 0.78 22.77
C ARG A 100 -5.80 -0.59 23.37
N ILE A 101 -5.14 -1.47 22.63
CA ILE A 101 -5.01 -2.88 23.02
C ILE A 101 -3.56 -3.24 23.34
N VAL A 102 -2.60 -2.77 22.54
CA VAL A 102 -1.19 -3.18 22.65
C VAL A 102 -0.42 -2.28 23.60
N GLN A 103 -0.50 -0.96 23.40
CA GLN A 103 0.27 0.03 24.14
C GLN A 103 0.04 -0.04 25.66
N PRO A 104 -1.18 -0.23 26.21
CA PRO A 104 -1.39 -0.31 27.65
C PRO A 104 -0.74 -1.53 28.31
N ARG A 105 -0.36 -2.54 27.52
CA ARG A 105 0.31 -3.77 27.99
C ARG A 105 1.83 -3.68 27.92
N LEU A 106 2.37 -2.60 27.39
CA LEU A 106 3.81 -2.39 27.22
C LEU A 106 4.34 -1.39 28.25
N ALA A 107 5.63 -1.47 28.55
CA ALA A 107 6.32 -0.44 29.31
C ALA A 107 6.23 0.94 28.61
N PRO A 108 6.35 2.04 29.38
CA PRO A 108 6.32 3.39 28.84
C PRO A 108 7.24 3.57 27.61
N PRO A 109 6.81 4.31 26.57
CA PRO A 109 7.61 4.49 25.37
C PRO A 109 8.93 5.21 25.67
N THR A 110 10.04 4.67 25.17
CA THR A 110 11.38 5.27 25.27
C THR A 110 11.83 5.90 23.95
N GLU A 111 11.27 5.46 22.82
CA GLU A 111 11.58 5.92 21.47
C GLU A 111 10.39 6.68 20.87
N PHE A 112 10.64 7.89 20.38
CA PHE A 112 9.62 8.77 19.82
C PHE A 112 10.02 9.28 18.44
N GLU A 113 9.05 9.41 17.54
CA GLU A 113 9.24 9.88 16.17
C GLU A 113 8.29 11.03 15.82
N ASP A 114 8.66 11.87 14.85
CA ASP A 114 7.78 12.87 14.24
C ASP A 114 6.65 12.16 13.45
N PRO A 115 5.37 12.54 13.60
CA PRO A 115 4.28 11.92 12.84
C PRO A 115 4.27 12.23 11.33
N ARG A 116 5.01 13.23 10.83
CA ARG A 116 4.94 13.67 9.42
C ARG A 116 5.54 12.66 8.44
N PRO A 117 6.79 12.14 8.62
CA PRO A 117 7.37 11.19 7.67
C PRO A 117 6.55 9.89 7.53
N PRO A 118 6.01 9.28 8.61
CA PRO A 118 5.13 8.13 8.48
C PRO A 118 3.85 8.42 7.66
N ARG A 119 3.27 9.63 7.78
CA ARG A 119 2.10 10.00 6.95
C ARG A 119 2.45 10.15 5.48
N PHE A 120 3.60 10.75 5.19
CA PHE A 120 4.12 10.80 3.83
C PHE A 120 4.31 9.38 3.26
N ALA A 121 4.88 8.47 4.05
CA ALA A 121 5.04 7.07 3.66
C ALA A 121 3.68 6.39 3.36
N GLN A 122 2.63 6.66 4.14
CA GLN A 122 1.27 6.18 3.82
C GLN A 122 0.74 6.73 2.49
N GLY A 123 1.04 8.00 2.18
CA GLY A 123 0.70 8.61 0.89
C GLY A 123 1.41 7.95 -0.28
N VAL A 124 2.70 7.61 -0.13
CA VAL A 124 3.46 6.85 -1.14
C VAL A 124 2.88 5.45 -1.32
N GLY A 125 2.54 4.77 -0.22
CA GLY A 125 1.87 3.47 -0.26
C GLY A 125 0.54 3.53 -1.02
N LEU A 126 -0.29 4.54 -0.74
CA LEU A 126 -1.53 4.81 -1.46
C LEU A 126 -1.30 5.04 -2.96
N PHE A 127 -0.30 5.85 -3.32
CA PHE A 127 0.02 6.13 -4.72
C PHE A 127 0.38 4.84 -5.46
N VAL A 128 1.28 4.02 -4.91
CA VAL A 128 1.71 2.76 -5.53
C VAL A 128 0.56 1.79 -5.70
N THR A 129 -0.27 1.59 -4.65
CA THR A 129 -1.40 0.66 -4.74
C THR A 129 -2.49 1.17 -5.67
N ALA A 130 -2.79 2.48 -5.68
CA ALA A 130 -3.75 3.09 -6.59
C ALA A 130 -3.32 2.92 -8.05
N VAL A 131 -2.05 3.15 -8.38
CA VAL A 131 -1.52 2.92 -9.73
C VAL A 131 -1.69 1.46 -10.14
N GLY A 132 -1.35 0.51 -9.27
CA GLY A 132 -1.57 -0.93 -9.53
C GLY A 132 -3.03 -1.29 -9.80
N LEU A 133 -3.95 -0.77 -8.98
CA LEU A 133 -5.39 -0.97 -9.14
C LEU A 133 -5.91 -0.39 -10.47
N LEU A 134 -5.53 0.85 -10.80
CA LEU A 134 -5.96 1.51 -12.03
C LEU A 134 -5.42 0.81 -13.28
N LEU A 135 -4.15 0.40 -13.27
CA LEU A 135 -3.55 -0.35 -14.38
C LEU A 135 -4.17 -1.74 -14.54
N HIS A 136 -4.50 -2.43 -13.45
CA HIS A 136 -5.25 -3.69 -13.51
C HIS A 136 -6.63 -3.50 -14.13
N LEU A 137 -7.37 -2.44 -13.74
CA LEU A 137 -8.65 -2.10 -14.36
C LEU A 137 -8.50 -1.74 -15.84
N ALA A 138 -7.41 -1.09 -16.22
CA ALA A 138 -7.07 -0.81 -17.62
C ALA A 138 -6.66 -2.08 -18.40
N GLY A 139 -6.48 -3.21 -17.73
CA GLY A 139 -6.18 -4.51 -18.36
C GLY A 139 -4.69 -4.79 -18.52
N VAL A 140 -3.81 -4.04 -17.82
CA VAL A 140 -2.36 -4.22 -17.87
C VAL A 140 -1.95 -5.44 -17.05
N PRO A 141 -1.44 -6.52 -17.67
CA PRO A 141 -1.01 -7.71 -16.95
C PRO A 141 0.13 -7.38 -15.97
N TRP A 142 0.26 -8.16 -14.89
CA TRP A 142 1.27 -8.00 -13.84
C TRP A 142 1.23 -6.70 -13.02
N ALA A 143 0.41 -5.71 -13.37
CA ALA A 143 0.36 -4.45 -12.64
C ALA A 143 -0.02 -4.63 -11.16
N LEU A 144 -1.02 -5.48 -10.90
CA LEU A 144 -1.54 -5.74 -9.56
C LEU A 144 -0.50 -6.43 -8.64
N PRO A 145 0.09 -7.60 -9.00
CA PRO A 145 1.08 -8.26 -8.14
C PRO A 145 2.37 -7.45 -7.98
N ILE A 146 2.81 -6.71 -9.01
CA ILE A 146 4.01 -5.86 -8.89
C ILE A 146 3.78 -4.73 -7.89
N ALA A 147 2.64 -4.03 -7.98
CA ALA A 147 2.30 -2.97 -7.04
C ALA A 147 2.14 -3.50 -5.61
N ALA A 148 1.44 -4.63 -5.43
CA ALA A 148 1.28 -5.28 -4.13
C ALA A 148 2.63 -5.71 -3.54
N ALA A 149 3.53 -6.29 -4.36
CA ALA A 149 4.86 -6.72 -3.92
C ALA A 149 5.75 -5.54 -3.52
N MET A 150 5.75 -4.45 -4.29
CA MET A 150 6.50 -3.23 -3.91
C MET A 150 6.02 -2.67 -2.58
N ALA A 151 4.71 -2.56 -2.39
CA ALA A 151 4.14 -2.11 -1.12
C ALA A 151 4.45 -3.11 0.01
N PHE A 152 4.40 -4.41 -0.25
CA PHE A 152 4.75 -5.47 0.72
C PHE A 152 6.19 -5.31 1.19
N VAL A 153 7.16 -5.18 0.27
CA VAL A 153 8.57 -5.00 0.62
C VAL A 153 8.76 -3.76 1.50
N ALA A 154 8.14 -2.64 1.15
CA ALA A 154 8.21 -1.42 1.97
C ALA A 154 7.62 -1.62 3.37
N ALA A 155 6.46 -2.28 3.49
CA ALA A 155 5.83 -2.56 4.78
C ALA A 155 6.63 -3.57 5.61
N PHE A 156 7.16 -4.61 4.98
CA PHE A 156 7.96 -5.65 5.61
C PHE A 156 9.26 -5.10 6.17
N LEU A 157 9.99 -4.26 5.43
CA LEU A 157 11.22 -3.62 5.91
C LEU A 157 10.96 -2.75 7.15
N ASN A 158 9.84 -2.03 7.18
CA ASN A 158 9.45 -1.26 8.36
C ASN A 158 9.05 -2.15 9.54
N ALA A 159 8.34 -3.26 9.28
CA ALA A 159 7.92 -4.19 10.31
C ALA A 159 9.10 -4.98 10.93
N ALA A 160 10.03 -5.46 10.11
CA ALA A 160 11.12 -6.34 10.53
C ALA A 160 12.35 -5.58 11.04
N PHE A 161 12.73 -4.48 10.36
CA PHE A 161 13.97 -3.76 10.65
C PHE A 161 13.74 -2.34 11.18
N GLY A 162 12.47 -1.88 11.26
CA GLY A 162 12.18 -0.47 11.54
C GLY A 162 12.62 0.47 10.41
N LEU A 163 12.90 -0.05 9.22
CA LEU A 163 13.34 0.72 8.07
C LEU A 163 12.14 1.23 7.26
N CYS A 164 11.73 2.47 7.53
CA CYS A 164 10.69 3.16 6.76
C CYS A 164 11.29 3.84 5.52
N LEU A 165 11.25 3.18 4.34
CA LEU A 165 11.73 3.75 3.07
C LEU A 165 11.08 5.09 2.73
N GLY A 166 9.78 5.24 2.97
CA GLY A 166 9.07 6.51 2.74
C GLY A 166 9.59 7.63 3.66
N CYS A 167 10.00 7.31 4.88
CA CYS A 167 10.57 8.26 5.82
C CYS A 167 11.97 8.71 5.36
N GLN A 168 12.79 7.80 4.83
CA GLN A 168 14.09 8.13 4.23
C GLN A 168 13.91 9.03 3.00
N LEU A 169 12.94 8.70 2.12
CA LEU A 169 12.60 9.51 0.97
C LEU A 169 12.16 10.92 1.39
N TYR A 170 11.32 11.04 2.42
CA TYR A 170 10.90 12.34 2.97
C TYR A 170 12.10 13.19 3.40
N LEU A 171 13.07 12.60 4.11
CA LEU A 171 14.26 13.32 4.54
C LEU A 171 15.15 13.73 3.36
N VAL A 172 15.28 12.89 2.33
CA VAL A 172 16.00 13.23 1.10
C VAL A 172 15.33 14.40 0.39
N LEU A 173 13.99 14.35 0.22
CA LEU A 173 13.22 15.44 -0.41
C LEU A 173 13.31 16.73 0.40
N GLN A 174 13.34 16.64 1.73
CA GLN A 174 13.52 17.79 2.61
C GLN A 174 14.93 18.37 2.51
N ARG A 175 15.97 17.54 2.38
CA ARG A 175 17.35 17.99 2.13
C ARG A 175 17.50 18.63 0.75
N ALA A 176 16.78 18.12 -0.24
CA ALA A 176 16.71 18.69 -1.59
C ALA A 176 15.84 19.97 -1.68
N GLY A 177 15.18 20.38 -0.59
CA GLY A 177 14.34 21.58 -0.56
C GLY A 177 12.96 21.44 -1.22
N LEU A 178 12.58 20.23 -1.65
CA LEU A 178 11.31 19.94 -2.32
C LEU A 178 10.13 19.81 -1.34
N VAL A 179 10.42 19.51 -0.07
CA VAL A 179 9.43 19.41 1.01
C VAL A 179 9.81 20.38 2.12
N GLY A 180 8.88 21.25 2.50
CA GLY A 180 9.15 22.34 3.44
C GLY A 180 9.66 21.85 4.80
N ARG A 181 10.82 22.35 5.22
CA ARG A 181 11.16 22.42 6.65
C ARG A 181 10.20 23.44 7.27
N ARG A 182 9.22 23.00 8.06
CA ARG A 182 8.70 23.93 9.07
C ARG A 182 9.87 24.23 9.99
N GLY A 183 10.34 25.48 9.98
CA GLY A 183 11.26 26.00 10.99
C GLY A 183 10.71 25.72 12.39
N PRO A 184 11.55 25.80 13.44
CA PRO A 184 11.13 25.55 14.80
C PRO A 184 9.88 26.38 15.10
N ALA A 185 8.73 25.70 15.21
CA ALA A 185 7.54 26.33 15.74
C ALA A 185 7.90 26.67 17.19
N ALA A 186 7.93 27.98 17.45
CA ALA A 186 8.13 28.67 18.73
C ALA A 186 8.25 27.78 19.98
N ALA A 187 9.37 27.98 20.67
CA ALA A 187 9.59 27.59 22.05
C ALA A 187 8.44 28.03 22.97
#